data_AF-A0A1G5AFQ7-F1
#
_entry.id   AF-A0A1G5AFQ7-F1
#
_cell.length_a   1.000
_cell.length_b   1.000
_cell.length_c   1.000
_cell.angle_alpha   90.00
_cell.angle_beta   90.00
_cell.angle_gamma   90.00
#
_symmetry.space_group_name_H-M   'P 1'
#
loop_
_entity.id
_entity.type
_entity.pdbx_description
1 polymer ?
#
loop_
_entity_poly.entity_id
_entity_poly.type
_entity_poly.pdbx_seq_one_letter_code
_entity_poly.pdbx_strand_id
1 'polypeptide(L)' 'MKNLLKIESKEDIVSRVNVLRVKLNEAYEKQGNTKEVIKISQELDRYIYIAQQLKLMEKIKKENKS' A
#
# COMPACT_ATOMS: atom_id res chain seq x y z
N MET A 1 10.04 7.25 16.70
CA MET A 1 9.28 6.77 15.53
C MET A 1 8.85 5.34 15.81
N LYS A 2 7.57 5.11 16.14
CA LYS A 2 7.08 3.79 16.55
C LYS A 2 6.97 2.88 15.31
N ASN A 3 7.68 1.75 15.37
CA ASN A 3 7.62 0.56 14.51
C ASN A 3 6.46 0.52 13.50
N LEU A 4 6.72 0.93 12.26
CA LEU A 4 5.79 0.77 11.12
C LEU A 4 6.14 -0.45 10.24
N LEU A 5 6.89 -1.40 10.80
CA LEU A 5 7.28 -2.64 10.13
C LEU A 5 7.02 -3.82 11.07
N LYS A 6 5.79 -3.92 11.60
CA LYS A 6 5.27 -5.28 11.79
C LYS A 6 5.13 -5.77 10.35
N ILE A 7 5.99 -6.69 9.93
CA ILE A 7 6.05 -7.19 8.55
C ILE A 7 4.66 -7.74 8.24
N GLU A 8 3.81 -6.91 7.63
CA GLU A 8 2.56 -7.36 7.04
C GLU A 8 2.96 -8.34 5.95
N SER A 9 2.33 -9.52 5.94
CA SER A 9 2.58 -10.49 4.88
C SER A 9 2.25 -9.86 3.53
N LYS A 10 2.75 -10.44 2.43
CA LYS A 10 2.44 -9.96 1.09
C LYS A 10 0.92 -9.93 0.87
N GLU A 11 0.24 -10.93 1.41
CA GLU A 11 -1.21 -11.08 1.41
C GLU A 11 -1.89 -9.95 2.19
N ASP A 12 -1.37 -9.58 3.37
CA ASP A 12 -1.88 -8.47 4.18
C ASP A 12 -1.76 -7.13 3.44
N ILE A 13 -0.62 -6.87 2.78
CA ILE A 13 -0.38 -5.64 2.02
C ILE A 13 -1.35 -5.55 0.84
N VAL A 14 -1.54 -6.64 0.10
CA VAL A 14 -2.49 -6.69 -1.04
C VAL A 14 -3.91 -6.44 -0.54
N SER A 15 -4.31 -7.08 0.55
CA SER A 15 -5.62 -6.86 1.17
C SER A 15 -5.80 -5.40 1.56
N ARG A 16 -4.79 -4.79 2.19
CA ARG A 16 -4.82 -3.39 2.62
C ARG A 16 -4.93 -2.41 1.46
N VAL A 17 -4.18 -2.64 0.38
CA VAL A 17 -4.29 -1.86 -0.87
C VAL A 17 -5.72 -1.91 -1.41
N ASN A 18 -6.33 -3.09 -1.46
CA ASN A 18 -7.69 -3.24 -1.98
C ASN A 18 -8.72 -2.49 -1.11
N VAL A 19 -8.62 -2.63 0.22
CA VAL A 19 -9.48 -1.89 1.15
C VAL A 19 -9.34 -0.38 0.99
N LEU A 20 -8.10 0.12 0.89
CA LEU A 20 -7.83 1.55 0.75
C LEU A 20 -8.32 2.09 -0.60
N ARG A 21 -8.23 1.31 -1.68
CA ARG A 21 -8.80 1.68 -3.00
C ARG A 21 -10.32 1.86 -2.94
N VAL A 22 -11.03 0.90 -2.35
CA VAL A 22 -12.50 1.00 -2.20
C VAL A 22 -12.87 2.22 -1.36
N LYS A 23 -12.21 2.40 -0.20
CA LYS A 23 -12.44 3.56 0.67
C LYS A 23 -12.13 4.89 -0.01
N LEU A 24 -11.05 4.97 -0.80
CA LEU A 24 -10.67 6.19 -1.50
C LEU A 24 -11.75 6.57 -2.52
N ASN A 25 -12.22 5.60 -3.30
CA ASN A 25 -13.28 5.82 -4.28
C ASN A 25 -14.57 6.28 -3.61
N GLU A 26 -15.03 5.57 -2.58
CA GLU A 26 -16.24 5.94 -1.85
C GLU A 26 -16.14 7.33 -1.20
N ALA A 27 -14.98 7.67 -0.63
CA ALA A 27 -14.76 8.98 -0.01
C ALA A 27 -14.71 10.09 -1.08
N TYR A 28 -14.07 9.84 -2.22
CA TYR A 28 -14.03 10.78 -3.33
C TYR A 28 -15.42 11.03 -3.93
N GLU A 29 -16.23 9.97 -4.11
CA GLU A 29 -17.60 10.09 -4.60
C GLU A 29 -18.50 10.88 -3.63
N LYS A 30 -18.38 10.64 -2.32
CA LYS A 30 -19.23 11.28 -1.30
C LYS A 30 -18.82 12.71 -0.97
N GLN A 31 -17.52 12.99 -0.96
CA GLN A 31 -16.99 14.22 -0.38
C GLN A 31 -16.14 15.05 -1.35
N GLY A 32 -15.78 14.50 -2.51
CA GLY A 32 -14.84 15.14 -3.43
C GLY A 32 -13.41 15.21 -2.85
N ASN A 33 -12.62 16.17 -3.32
CA ASN A 33 -11.21 16.29 -2.93
C ASN A 33 -11.04 16.97 -1.57
N THR A 34 -11.21 16.22 -0.49
CA THR A 34 -11.03 16.70 0.90
C THR A 34 -9.69 16.27 1.50
N LYS A 35 -9.31 16.89 2.63
CA LYS A 35 -8.15 16.46 3.42
C LYS A 35 -8.21 14.99 3.85
N GLU A 36 -9.42 14.44 4.02
CA GLU A 36 -9.61 13.03 4.39
C GLU A 36 -9.29 12.10 3.21
N VAL A 37 -9.81 12.42 2.02
CA VAL A 37 -9.47 11.73 0.78
C VAL A 37 -7.97 11.76 0.51
N ILE A 38 -7.32 12.93 0.70
CA ILE A 38 -5.86 13.06 0.54
C ILE A 38 -5.11 12.14 1.52
N LYS A 39 -5.56 12.02 2.78
CA LYS A 39 -4.93 11.11 3.75
C LYS A 39 -5.06 9.65 3.33
N ILE A 40 -6.24 9.24 2.84
CA ILE A 40 -6.47 7.87 2.34
C ILE A 40 -5.58 7.61 1.12
N SER A 41 -5.48 8.57 0.20
CA SER A 41 -4.59 8.49 -0.98
C SER A 41 -3.13 8.30 -0.57
N GLN A 42 -2.64 9.12 0.36
CA GLN A 42 -1.27 9.01 0.86
C GLN A 42 -1.00 7.69 1.60
N GLU A 43 -2.01 7.14 2.29
CA GLU A 43 -1.89 5.82 2.90
C GLU A 43 -1.81 4.71 1.83
N LEU A 44 -2.67 4.79 0.81
CA LEU A 44 -2.64 3.87 -0.33
C LEU A 44 -1.28 3.89 -1.03
N ASP A 45 -0.72 5.07 -1.30
CA ASP A 45 0.59 5.22 -1.95
C ASP A 45 1.71 4.56 -1.14
N ARG A 46 1.68 4.66 0.19
CA ARG A 46 2.65 3.98 1.07
C ARG A 46 2.59 2.47 0.90
N TYR A 47 1.40 1.89 0.89
CA TYR A 47 1.25 0.43 0.74
C TYR A 47 1.61 -0.05 -0.67
N ILE A 48 1.30 0.72 -1.71
CA ILE A 48 1.75 0.44 -3.08
C ILE A 48 3.28 0.44 -3.16
N TYR A 49 3.93 1.43 -2.56
CA TYR A 49 5.39 1.49 -2.52
C TYR A 49 6.00 0.26 -1.83
N ILE A 50 5.46 -0.15 -0.67
CA ILE A 50 5.92 -1.35 0.03
C ILE A 50 5.75 -2.60 -0.86
N ALA A 51 4.61 -2.76 -1.53
CA ALA A 51 4.37 -3.88 -2.43
C ALA A 51 5.38 -3.93 -3.59
N GLN A 52 5.73 -2.77 -4.16
CA GLN A 52 6.74 -2.66 -5.21
C GLN A 52 8.13 -3.05 -4.71
N GLN A 53 8.52 -2.61 -3.51
CA GLN A 53 9.81 -2.96 -2.89
C GLN A 53 9.90 -4.47 -2.65
N LEU A 54 8.86 -5.10 -2.13
CA LEU A 54 8.84 -6.55 -1.93
C LEU A 54 9.01 -7.31 -3.25
N LYS A 55 8.33 -6.88 -4.32
CA LYS A 55 8.47 -7.48 -5.66
C LYS A 55 9.89 -7.33 -6.20
N LEU A 56 10.53 -6.18 -5.98
CA LEU A 56 11.91 -5.93 -6.39
C LEU A 56 12.88 -6.83 -5.62
N MET A 57 12.72 -6.98 -4.31
CA MET A 57 13.53 -7.87 -3.48
C MET A 57 13.39 -9.35 -3.89
N GLU A 58 12.16 -9.80 -4.21
CA GLU A 58 11.93 -11.14 -4.77
C GLU A 58 12.69 -11.35 -6.09
N LYS A 59 12.74 -10.34 -6.96
CA LYS A 59 13.45 -10.40 -8.24
C LYS A 59 14.96 -10.52 -8.04
N ILE A 60 15.55 -9.64 -7.21
CA ILE A 60 16.98 -9.66 -6.89
C ILE A 60 17.39 -11.00 -6.27
N LYS A 61 16.57 -11.55 -5.38
CA LYS A 61 16.84 -12.85 -4.75
C LYS A 61 16.81 -14.02 -5.74
N LYS A 62 16.01 -13.95 -6.81
CA LYS A 62 15.99 -14.95 -7.87
C LYS A 62 17.22 -14.84 -8.76
N GLU A 63 17.61 -13.63 -9.13
CA GLU A 63 18.78 -13.37 -9.97
C GLU A 63 20.10 -13.76 -9.29
N ASN A 64 20.24 -13.53 -7.97
CA ASN A 64 21.44 -13.92 -7.21
C ASN A 64 21.52 -15.43 -6.85
N LYS A 65 20.51 -16.22 -7.20
CA LYS A 65 20.47 -17.68 -6.96
C LYS A 65 20.68 -18.49 -8.24
N SER A 66 20.76 -17.84 -9.39
CA SER A 66 21.15 -18.41 -10.68
C SER A 66 22.61 -18.13 -10.97
#